data_AF-A0A6I8MEL5-F1
#
_entry.id   AF-A0A6I8MEL5-F1
#
_cell.length_a   1.000
_cell.length_b   1.000
_cell.length_c   1.000
_cell.angle_alpha   90.00
_cell.angle_beta   90.00
_cell.angle_gamma   90.00
#
_symmetry.space_group_name_H-M   'P 1'
#
loop_
_entity.id
_entity.type
_entity.pdbx_description
1 polymer ?
#
loop_
_entity_poly.entity_id
_entity_poly.type
_entity_poly.pdbx_seq_one_letter_code
_entity_poly.pdbx_strand_id
1 'polypeptide(L)'
;MSDSVSDAQAQSTPEGAQQKPLLRVVKGNPDPTQVATLTALFASMADNAAQQTKQERERNLWGNVEERLQRPTTYNPTAFRNVSFF
;
A
#
# COMPACT_ATOMS: atom_id res chain seq x y z
N MET A 1 37.73 -20.61 46.63
CA MET A 1 36.45 -21.20 47.07
C MET A 1 35.36 -20.40 46.37
N SER A 2 34.96 -20.86 45.18
CA SER A 2 33.65 -21.51 44.95
C SER A 2 32.60 -20.43 44.66
N ASP A 3 32.44 -20.01 43.40
CA ASP A 3 31.70 -20.68 42.32
C ASP A 3 30.19 -20.72 42.61
N SER A 4 29.44 -19.95 41.83
CA SER A 4 28.04 -20.22 41.52
C SER A 4 27.74 -19.58 40.16
N VAL A 5 27.81 -20.44 39.15
CA VAL A 5 27.33 -20.27 37.78
C VAL A 5 25.80 -20.35 37.77
N SER A 6 25.20 -19.79 36.70
CA SER A 6 23.84 -20.07 36.20
C SER A 6 22.72 -19.39 36.99
N ASP A 7 21.81 -18.62 36.38
CA ASP A 7 21.10 -18.95 35.15
C ASP A 7 21.00 -17.77 34.18
N ALA A 8 21.28 -18.11 32.93
CA ALA A 8 20.92 -17.34 31.76
C ALA A 8 19.41 -17.06 31.79
N GLN A 9 19.05 -15.78 31.78
CA GLN A 9 17.71 -15.35 31.44
C GLN A 9 17.46 -15.75 29.98
N ALA A 10 16.88 -16.93 29.80
CA ALA A 10 16.33 -17.41 28.56
C ALA A 10 15.20 -16.47 28.14
N GLN A 11 15.57 -15.48 27.34
CA GLN A 11 14.67 -14.70 26.52
C GLN A 11 13.80 -15.69 25.73
N SER A 12 12.56 -15.88 26.15
CA SER A 12 11.61 -16.73 25.45
C SER A 12 11.19 -15.96 24.20
N THR A 13 11.97 -16.06 23.14
CA THR A 13 11.55 -15.69 21.79
C THR A 13 10.38 -16.60 21.43
N PRO A 14 9.23 -16.06 20.97
CA PRO A 14 8.14 -16.90 20.49
C PRO A 14 8.58 -17.60 19.19
N GLU A 15 9.15 -18.79 19.32
CA GLU A 15 9.22 -19.79 18.27
C GLU A 15 7.80 -20.37 18.08
N GLY A 16 7.28 -20.34 16.85
CA GLY A 16 6.07 -21.12 16.54
C GLY A 16 5.15 -20.65 15.42
N ALA A 17 5.41 -19.51 14.76
CA ALA A 17 4.79 -19.23 13.47
C ALA A 17 5.92 -19.15 12.45
N GLN A 18 6.07 -20.22 11.63
CA GLN A 18 6.91 -20.19 10.44
C GLN A 18 6.30 -19.19 9.45
N GLN A 19 6.42 -17.90 9.74
CA GLN A 19 6.06 -16.83 8.83
C GLN A 19 7.03 -16.91 7.68
N LYS A 20 6.46 -16.98 6.47
CA LYS A 20 7.24 -16.98 5.25
C LYS A 20 8.15 -15.73 5.26
N PRO A 21 9.47 -15.89 5.04
CA PRO A 21 10.39 -14.76 5.12
C PRO A 21 10.02 -13.70 4.09
N LEU A 22 10.12 -12.43 4.49
CA LEU A 22 9.71 -11.28 3.66
C LEU A 22 10.53 -11.19 2.37
N LEU A 23 11.82 -11.54 2.44
CA LEU A 23 12.76 -11.55 1.32
C LEU A 23 13.59 -12.84 1.35
N ARG A 24 13.87 -13.41 0.16
CA ARG A 24 14.80 -14.54 -0.01
C ARG A 24 15.95 -14.12 -0.91
N VAL A 25 17.17 -14.14 -0.39
CA VAL A 25 18.38 -13.89 -1.18
C VAL A 25 18.69 -15.13 -2.02
N VAL A 26 18.63 -14.99 -3.34
CA VAL A 26 18.90 -16.11 -4.27
C VAL A 26 20.38 -16.23 -4.62
N LYS A 27 21.13 -15.11 -4.61
CA LYS A 27 22.54 -15.05 -4.97
C LYS A 27 23.27 -13.91 -4.25
N GLY A 28 24.56 -14.11 -3.97
CA GLY A 28 25.44 -13.15 -3.30
C GLY A 28 25.50 -13.35 -1.78
N ASN A 29 26.42 -12.64 -1.13
CA ASN A 29 26.55 -12.59 0.33
C ASN A 29 26.39 -11.12 0.79
N PRO A 30 25.15 -10.60 0.87
CA PRO A 30 24.92 -9.23 1.27
C PRO A 30 25.27 -9.03 2.73
N ASP A 31 25.83 -7.87 3.05
CA ASP A 31 26.09 -7.44 4.42
C ASP A 31 24.76 -7.20 5.17
N PRO A 32 24.67 -7.38 6.50
CA PRO A 32 23.45 -7.11 7.26
C PRO A 32 22.88 -5.71 7.03
N THR A 33 23.74 -4.71 6.82
CA THR A 33 23.32 -3.34 6.50
C THR A 33 22.53 -3.30 5.19
N GLN A 34 23.00 -4.03 4.17
CA GLN A 34 22.34 -4.08 2.86
C GLN A 34 20.99 -4.78 2.94
N VAL A 35 20.86 -5.85 3.73
CA VAL A 35 19.59 -6.54 3.96
C VAL A 35 18.58 -5.62 4.64
N ALA A 36 19.02 -4.84 5.64
CA ALA A 36 18.17 -3.86 6.31
C ALA A 36 17.71 -2.76 5.34
N THR A 37 18.61 -2.23 4.51
CA THR A 37 18.26 -1.22 3.50
C THR A 37 17.22 -1.74 2.50
N LEU A 38 17.41 -2.95 1.98
CA LEU A 38 16.45 -3.55 1.03
C LEU A 38 15.09 -3.79 1.69
N THR A 39 15.08 -4.26 2.95
CA THR A 39 13.84 -4.47 3.70
C THR A 39 13.09 -3.17 3.92
N ALA A 40 13.79 -2.11 4.34
CA ALA A 40 13.19 -0.79 4.55
C ALA A 40 12.65 -0.20 3.23
N LEU A 41 13.38 -0.38 2.13
CA LEU A 41 12.95 0.07 0.80
C LEU A 41 11.64 -0.61 0.38
N PHE A 42 11.58 -1.94 0.47
CA PHE A 42 10.37 -2.68 0.10
C PHE A 42 9.19 -2.39 1.04
N ALA A 43 9.44 -2.22 2.34
CA ALA A 43 8.42 -1.80 3.30
C ALA A 43 7.85 -0.42 2.94
N SER A 44 8.71 0.54 2.60
CA SER A 44 8.29 1.87 2.15
C SER A 44 7.48 1.82 0.85
N MET A 45 7.88 0.99 -0.13
CA MET A 45 7.13 0.81 -1.37
C MET A 45 5.75 0.20 -1.11
N ALA A 46 5.65 -0.80 -0.22
CA ALA A 46 4.40 -1.43 0.15
C ALA A 46 3.44 -0.45 0.86
N ASP A 47 3.97 0.38 1.77
CA ASP A 47 3.17 1.42 2.42
C ASP A 47 2.66 2.45 1.40
N ASN A 48 3.53 2.93 0.51
CA ASN A 48 3.12 3.84 -0.58
C ASN A 48 2.01 3.23 -1.46
N ALA A 49 2.13 1.97 -1.85
CA ALA A 49 1.09 1.28 -2.63
C ALA A 49 -0.24 1.16 -1.86
N ALA A 50 -0.17 0.90 -0.55
CA ALA A 50 -1.35 0.87 0.32
C ALA A 50 -2.01 2.25 0.43
N GLN A 51 -1.23 3.33 0.55
CA GLN A 51 -1.75 4.70 0.57
C GLN A 51 -2.33 5.11 -0.80
N GLN A 52 -1.72 4.71 -1.91
CA GLN A 52 -2.28 4.93 -3.27
C GLN A 52 -3.60 4.19 -3.49
N THR A 53 -3.83 3.08 -2.80
CA THR A 53 -5.11 2.37 -2.85
C THR A 53 -6.19 3.07 -2.00
N LYS A 54 -5.78 3.85 -0.99
CA LYS A 54 -6.66 4.65 -0.12
C LYS A 54 -6.97 6.04 -0.68
N GLN A 55 -6.05 6.64 -1.44
CA GLN A 55 -6.42 7.77 -2.29
C GLN A 55 -7.44 7.23 -3.27
N GLU A 56 -8.66 7.79 -3.23
CA GLU A 56 -9.74 7.46 -4.15
C GLU A 56 -9.20 7.54 -5.57
N ARG A 57 -8.75 6.40 -6.09
CA ARG A 57 -8.35 6.23 -7.48
C ARG A 57 -9.52 6.81 -8.27
N GLU A 58 -9.29 7.89 -9.03
CA GLU A 58 -10.36 8.60 -9.75
C GLU A 58 -11.31 7.57 -10.30
N ARG A 59 -12.51 7.50 -9.71
CA ARG A 59 -13.38 6.37 -9.96
C ARG A 59 -13.66 6.42 -11.45
N ASN A 60 -13.29 5.36 -12.17
CA ASN A 60 -13.62 5.28 -13.58
C ASN A 60 -15.14 5.15 -13.67
N LEU A 61 -15.80 6.31 -13.82
CA LEU A 61 -17.24 6.44 -13.91
C LEU A 61 -17.72 6.27 -15.35
N TRP A 62 -16.80 5.99 -16.29
CA TRP A 62 -17.15 5.81 -17.68
C TRP A 62 -18.00 4.55 -17.86
N GLY A 63 -19.22 4.73 -18.35
CA GLY A 63 -20.16 3.63 -18.55
C GLY A 63 -20.90 3.21 -17.27
N ASN A 64 -20.84 4.01 -16.20
CA ASN A 64 -21.65 3.79 -15.02
C ASN A 64 -23.15 3.70 -15.38
N VAL A 65 -23.82 2.64 -14.94
CA VAL A 65 -25.23 2.35 -15.28
C VAL A 65 -26.17 3.27 -14.50
N GLU A 66 -25.84 3.58 -13.25
CA GLU A 66 -26.60 4.52 -12.42
C GLU A 66 -26.64 5.92 -13.06
N GLU A 67 -25.54 6.39 -13.64
CA GLU A 67 -25.47 7.66 -14.38
C GLU A 67 -26.38 7.64 -15.62
N ARG A 68 -26.49 6.50 -16.31
CA ARG A 68 -27.42 6.35 -17.45
C ARG A 68 -28.88 6.41 -17.01
N LEU A 69 -29.20 5.84 -15.84
CA LEU A 69 -30.55 5.81 -15.29
C LEU A 69 -30.95 7.14 -14.65
N GLN A 70 -29.99 7.92 -14.15
CA GLN A 70 -30.24 9.19 -13.47
C GLN A 70 -30.04 10.43 -14.35
N ARG A 71 -29.86 10.28 -15.68
CA ARG A 71 -29.75 11.46 -16.56
C ARG A 71 -31.00 12.32 -16.44
N PRO A 72 -30.89 13.54 -15.87
CA PRO A 72 -32.05 14.41 -15.80
C PRO A 72 -32.37 14.85 -17.22
N THR A 73 -33.53 14.45 -17.75
CA THR A 73 -34.14 14.97 -18.98
C THR A 73 -34.67 16.39 -18.77
N THR A 74 -33.89 17.24 -18.10
CA THR A 74 -34.28 18.63 -17.86
C THR A 74 -34.05 19.40 -19.14
N TYR A 75 -35.13 19.61 -19.88
CA TYR A 75 -35.13 20.50 -21.03
C TYR A 75 -34.93 21.95 -20.54
N ASN A 76 -33.76 22.52 -20.83
CA ASN A 76 -33.47 23.91 -20.54
C ASN A 76 -33.22 24.68 -21.85
N PRO A 77 -34.21 25.45 -22.36
CA PRO A 77 -34.07 26.20 -23.60
C PRO A 77 -33.09 27.37 -23.51
N THR A 78 -32.59 27.71 -22.31
CA THR A 78 -31.56 28.75 -22.11
C THR A 78 -30.17 28.17 -21.84
N ALA A 79 -30.01 26.83 -21.87
CA ALA A 79 -28.73 26.16 -21.59
C ALA A 79 -27.61 26.57 -22.55
N PHE A 80 -27.96 26.97 -23.77
CA PHE A 80 -27.03 27.53 -24.73
C PHE A 80 -27.47 28.96 -25.04
N ARG A 81 -26.58 29.93 -24.76
CA ARG A 81 -26.80 31.31 -25.17
C ARG A 81 -26.34 31.44 -26.62
N ASN A 82 -27.18 31.98 -27.48
CA ASN A 82 -26.79 32.37 -28.83
C ASN A 82 -25.84 33.57 -28.70
N VAL A 83 -24.54 33.34 -28.87
CA VAL A 83 -23.53 34.40 -28.94
C VAL A 83 -23.41 34.87 -30.38
N SER A 84 -23.63 36.17 -30.62
CA SER A 84 -23.34 36.83 -31.88
C SER A 84 -22.07 37.65 -31.70
N PHE A 85 -21.08 37.43 -32.56
CA PHE A 85 -19.87 38.24 -32.61
C PHE A 85 -20.12 39.38 -33.60
N PHE A 86 -19.93 40.64 -33.16
CA PHE A 86 -20.04 41.85 -33.98
C PHE A 86 -18.65 42.42 -34.27
#